data_AF-A0A2W5GS72-F1
#
_entry.id   AF-A0A2W5GS72-F1
#
_cell.length_a   1.000
_cell.length_b   1.000
_cell.length_c   1.000
_cell.angle_alpha   90.00
_cell.angle_beta   90.00
_cell.angle_gamma   90.00
#
_symmetry.space_group_name_H-M   'P 1'
#
loop_
_entity.id
_entity.type
_entity.pdbx_description
1 polymer ?
#
loop_
_entity_poly.entity_id
_entity_poly.type
_entity_poly.pdbx_seq_one_letter_code
_entity_poly.pdbx_strand_id
1 'polypeptide(L)'
;KILVTADSILFLEQLKNRRNIFVFPKKIVHMDWISNAGYESYLKSFLDFYLIAGASMVFSISTEEMYKSDFPKYAAMVNNVPFERISI
;
A
#
# COMPACT_ATOMS: atom_id res chain seq x y z
N LYS A 1 5.90 -4.42 13.82
CA LYS A 1 6.53 -4.06 12.52
C LYS A 1 5.50 -3.25 11.72
N ILE A 2 5.92 -2.28 10.92
CA ILE A 2 5.05 -1.42 10.12
C ILE A 2 5.23 -1.80 8.65
N LEU A 3 4.15 -2.28 8.01
CA LEU A 3 4.11 -2.45 6.57
C LEU A 3 3.94 -1.09 5.91
N VAL A 4 4.75 -0.78 4.90
CA VAL A 4 4.57 0.44 4.09
C VAL A 4 4.43 0.06 2.62
N THR A 5 3.30 0.49 2.04
CA THR A 5 2.99 0.42 0.61
C THR A 5 2.86 1.84 0.07
N ALA A 6 3.49 2.14 -1.06
CA ALA A 6 3.39 3.43 -1.72
C ALA A 6 3.73 3.27 -3.20
N ASP A 7 3.31 4.22 -4.03
CA ASP A 7 3.66 4.23 -5.45
C ASP A 7 5.01 4.89 -5.74
N SER A 8 5.57 5.60 -4.75
CA SER A 8 6.89 6.23 -4.86
C SER A 8 8.01 5.24 -4.50
N ILE A 9 8.71 4.76 -5.53
CA ILE A 9 9.90 3.90 -5.36
C ILE A 9 10.94 4.61 -4.49
N LEU A 10 11.20 5.89 -4.74
CA LEU A 10 12.19 6.68 -3.97
C LEU A 10 11.84 6.72 -2.49
N PHE A 11 10.56 6.93 -2.16
CA PHE A 11 10.07 6.90 -0.78
C PHE A 11 10.30 5.53 -0.14
N LEU A 12 9.91 4.46 -0.84
CA LEU A 12 10.11 3.10 -0.34
C LEU A 12 11.58 2.75 -0.12
N GLU A 13 12.49 3.13 -1.02
CA GLU A 13 13.94 2.92 -0.85
C GLU A 13 14.49 3.64 0.39
N GLN A 14 14.04 4.87 0.66
CA GLN A 14 14.43 5.63 1.86
C GLN A 14 13.99 4.95 3.16
N LEU A 15 12.94 4.13 3.12
CA LEU A 15 12.40 3.45 4.29
C LEU A 15 13.01 2.07 4.55
N LYS A 16 13.58 1.40 3.53
CA LYS A 16 14.09 0.03 3.65
C LYS A 16 15.11 -0.19 4.77
N ASN A 17 15.92 0.83 5.07
CA ASN A 17 16.96 0.75 6.09
C ASN A 17 16.50 1.18 7.49
N ARG A 18 15.22 1.55 7.65
CA ARG A 18 14.69 1.99 8.94
C ARG A 18 14.28 0.80 9.79
N ARG A 19 14.59 0.88 11.08
CA ARG A 19 14.18 -0.13 12.07
C ARG A 19 12.66 -0.22 12.13
N ASN A 20 12.15 -1.44 12.27
CA ASN A 20 10.71 -1.75 12.39
C ASN A 20 9.83 -1.49 11.15
N ILE A 21 10.41 -1.10 10.02
CA ILE A 21 9.68 -0.98 8.75
C ILE A 21 9.87 -2.24 7.91
N PHE A 22 8.78 -2.69 7.30
CA PHE A 22 8.77 -3.73 6.28
C PHE A 22 8.22 -3.14 4.99
N VAL A 23 9.05 -3.14 3.96
CA VAL A 23 8.66 -2.78 2.59
C VAL A 23 8.70 -4.06 1.77
N PHE A 24 7.60 -4.40 1.11
CA PHE A 24 7.56 -5.58 0.26
C PHE A 24 8.53 -5.40 -0.93
N PRO A 25 9.50 -6.31 -1.14
CA PRO A 25 10.55 -6.12 -2.14
C PRO A 25 10.03 -6.34 -3.58
N LYS A 26 10.29 -5.35 -4.45
CA LYS A 26 10.17 -5.30 -5.94
C LYS A 26 8.93 -4.61 -6.57
N LYS A 27 9.21 -4.08 -7.78
CA LYS A 27 8.51 -3.12 -8.67
C LYS A 27 7.03 -2.82 -8.36
N ILE A 28 6.76 -1.54 -8.09
CA ILE A 28 5.44 -0.91 -8.14
C ILE A 28 4.94 -0.89 -9.59
N VAL A 29 3.68 -1.27 -9.82
CA VAL A 29 3.04 -1.13 -11.13
C VAL A 29 1.58 -0.71 -10.91
N HIS A 30 1.18 0.43 -11.48
CA HIS A 30 -0.17 0.97 -11.38
C HIS A 30 -1.14 0.20 -12.29
N MET A 31 -2.25 -0.30 -11.73
CA MET A 31 -3.28 -1.05 -12.47
C MET A 31 -4.06 -0.19 -13.48
N ASP A 32 -4.19 1.11 -13.23
CA ASP A 32 -5.04 2.01 -14.03
C ASP A 32 -4.36 2.53 -15.32
N TRP A 33 -3.08 2.19 -15.55
CA TRP A 33 -2.28 2.83 -16.61
C TRP A 33 -1.67 1.90 -17.66
N ILE A 34 -1.88 0.57 -17.56
CA ILE A 34 -1.31 -0.39 -18.52
C ILE A 34 -2.39 -1.35 -18.98
N SER A 35 -2.79 -1.27 -20.25
CA SER A 35 -3.70 -2.20 -20.94
C SER A 35 -3.19 -3.65 -21.03
N ASN A 36 -2.00 -3.91 -20.47
CA ASN A 36 -1.28 -5.17 -20.45
C ASN A 36 -0.51 -5.34 -19.13
N ALA A 37 -1.14 -4.96 -18.00
CA ALA A 37 -0.56 -5.22 -16.68
C ALA A 37 -0.31 -6.74 -16.53
N GLY A 38 0.96 -7.13 -16.45
CA GLY A 38 1.35 -8.53 -16.35
C GLY A 38 0.82 -9.16 -15.06
N TYR A 39 0.65 -10.49 -15.07
CA TYR A 39 0.24 -11.31 -13.92
C TYR A 39 0.92 -10.89 -12.60
N GLU A 40 2.21 -10.57 -12.64
CA GLU A 40 3.01 -10.11 -11.50
C GLU A 40 2.46 -8.82 -10.84
N SER A 41 1.91 -7.89 -11.62
CA SER A 41 1.32 -6.64 -11.11
C SER A 41 0.05 -6.90 -10.32
N TYR A 42 -0.80 -7.81 -10.82
CA TYR A 42 -2.02 -8.23 -10.11
C TYR A 42 -1.68 -9.04 -8.87
N LEU A 43 -0.72 -9.96 -8.96
CA LEU A 43 -0.25 -10.73 -7.82
C LEU A 43 0.30 -9.82 -6.73
N LYS A 44 1.07 -8.77 -7.10
CA LYS A 44 1.55 -7.79 -6.13
C LYS A 44 0.41 -7.04 -5.44
N SER A 45 -0.53 -6.49 -6.21
CA SER A 45 -1.66 -5.76 -5.63
C SER A 45 -2.48 -6.66 -4.71
N PHE A 46 -2.67 -7.92 -5.11
CA PHE A 46 -3.30 -8.94 -4.26
C PHE A 46 -2.52 -9.18 -2.96
N LEU A 47 -1.21 -9.34 -3.03
CA LEU A 47 -0.37 -9.51 -1.84
C LEU A 47 -0.39 -8.27 -0.93
N ASP A 48 -0.25 -7.07 -1.49
CA ASP A 48 -0.33 -5.81 -0.74
C ASP A 48 -1.70 -5.71 -0.03
N PHE A 49 -2.79 -6.03 -0.74
CA PHE A 49 -4.13 -6.04 -0.18
C PHE A 49 -4.27 -6.98 1.03
N TYR A 50 -3.82 -8.23 0.89
CA TYR A 50 -3.91 -9.22 1.98
C TYR A 50 -2.98 -8.90 3.16
N LEU A 51 -1.80 -8.34 2.89
CA LEU A 51 -0.89 -7.88 3.93
C LEU A 51 -1.49 -6.71 4.72
N ILE A 52 -2.17 -5.78 4.05
CA ILE A 52 -2.91 -4.69 4.71
C ILE A 52 -4.09 -5.24 5.51
N ALA A 53 -4.86 -6.18 4.95
CA ALA A 53 -6.01 -6.80 5.62
C ALA A 53 -5.61 -7.59 6.89
N GLY A 54 -4.36 -8.06 6.98
CA GLY A 54 -3.81 -8.71 8.18
C GLY A 54 -3.22 -7.76 9.22
N ALA A 55 -3.27 -6.44 9.01
CA ALA A 55 -2.76 -5.46 9.96
C ALA A 55 -3.65 -5.33 11.20
N SER A 56 -3.10 -4.82 12.29
CA SER A 56 -3.88 -4.46 13.50
C SER A 56 -4.51 -3.07 13.42
N MET A 57 -4.01 -2.21 12.53
CA MET A 57 -4.46 -0.85 12.27
C MET A 57 -3.99 -0.46 10.85
N VAL A 58 -4.84 0.22 10.10
CA VAL A 58 -4.52 0.70 8.74
C VAL A 58 -4.57 2.22 8.68
N PHE A 59 -3.51 2.83 8.16
CA PHE A 59 -3.43 4.26 7.90
C PHE A 59 -3.32 4.52 6.39
N SER A 60 -4.16 5.42 5.88
CA SER A 60 -4.08 5.97 4.52
C SER A 60 -3.60 7.41 4.60
N ILE A 61 -2.33 7.66 4.27
CA ILE A 61 -1.71 8.99 4.35
C ILE A 61 -1.61 9.58 2.95
N SER A 62 -2.07 10.81 2.75
CA SER A 62 -2.07 11.50 1.46
C SER A 62 -1.93 13.01 1.65
N THR A 63 -1.31 13.72 0.70
CA THR A 63 -1.45 15.19 0.63
C THR A 63 -2.80 15.58 0.02
N GLU A 64 -3.14 16.86 0.01
CA GLU A 64 -4.36 17.37 -0.63
C GLU A 64 -4.42 17.06 -2.14
N GLU A 65 -3.26 17.05 -2.81
CA GLU A 65 -3.12 16.84 -4.25
C GLU A 65 -3.16 15.35 -4.64
N MET A 66 -2.95 14.45 -3.69
CA MET A 66 -2.88 13.00 -3.95
C MET A 66 -4.28 12.38 -4.08
N TYR A 67 -4.41 11.43 -5.00
CA TYR A 67 -5.62 10.63 -5.13
C TYR A 67 -5.86 9.79 -3.86
N LYS A 68 -7.03 9.97 -3.26
CA LYS A 68 -7.41 9.34 -1.99
C LYS A 68 -7.99 7.94 -2.23
N SER A 69 -7.10 6.99 -2.56
CA SER A 69 -7.48 5.61 -2.87
C SER A 69 -8.21 4.92 -1.73
N ASP A 70 -9.33 4.27 -2.04
CA ASP A 70 -10.09 3.42 -1.10
C ASP A 70 -9.56 1.98 -1.03
N PHE A 71 -8.51 1.66 -1.78
CA PHE A 71 -7.83 0.36 -1.71
C PHE A 71 -7.47 -0.08 -0.27
N PRO A 72 -6.74 0.72 0.55
CA PRO A 72 -6.44 0.35 1.93
C PRO A 72 -7.68 0.29 2.83
N LYS A 73 -8.73 1.07 2.52
CA LYS A 73 -10.00 1.04 3.24
C LYS A 73 -10.71 -0.29 3.02
N TYR A 74 -10.80 -0.76 1.77
CA TYR A 74 -11.40 -2.06 1.47
C TYR A 74 -10.59 -3.22 2.05
N ALA A 75 -9.25 -3.13 2.05
CA ALA A 75 -8.41 -4.13 2.71
C ALA A 75 -8.71 -4.22 4.21
N ALA A 76 -8.83 -3.07 4.90
CA ALA A 76 -9.17 -3.03 6.31
C ALA A 76 -10.55 -3.65 6.60
N MET A 77 -11.52 -3.45 5.70
CA MET A 77 -12.88 -4.00 5.85
C MET A 77 -12.92 -5.52 5.84
N VAL A 78 -11.99 -6.22 5.18
CA VAL A 78 -11.97 -7.70 5.08
C VAL A 78 -11.99 -8.36 6.45
N ASN A 79 -11.20 -7.84 7.39
CA ASN A 79 -11.08 -8.38 8.75
C ASN A 79 -11.55 -7.37 9.82
N ASN A 80 -12.32 -6.36 9.41
CA ASN A 80 -12.82 -5.29 10.28
C ASN A 80 -11.71 -4.60 11.09
N VAL A 81 -10.57 -4.35 10.43
CA VAL A 81 -9.42 -3.66 11.01
C VAL A 81 -9.72 -2.16 11.12
N PRO A 82 -9.38 -1.50 12.23
CA PRO A 82 -9.55 -0.05 12.33
C PRO A 82 -8.78 0.69 11.23
N PHE A 83 -9.43 1.68 10.62
CA PHE A 83 -8.91 2.45 9.49
C PHE A 83 -8.96 3.95 9.77
N GLU A 84 -7.88 4.66 9.44
CA GLU A 84 -7.81 6.11 9.54
C GLU A 84 -7.20 6.72 8.26
N ARG A 85 -7.80 7.81 7.78
CA ARG A 85 -7.27 8.61 6.68
C ARG A 85 -6.65 9.88 7.24
N ILE A 86 -5.38 10.11 6.93
CA ILE A 86 -4.60 11.24 7.42
C ILE A 86 -4.22 12.10 6.21
N SER A 87 -4.51 13.40 6.29
CA SER A 87 -4.08 14.40 5.32
C SER A 87 -2.87 15.16 5.87
N ILE A 88 -1.79 15.28 5.08
CA ILE A 88 -0.56 16.02 5.45
C ILE A 88 -0.20 17.11 4.45
#